data_AF-A0A2Z6LWQ7-F1
#
_entry.id   AF-A0A2Z6LWQ7-F1
#
_cell.length_a   1.000
_cell.length_b   1.000
_cell.length_c   1.000
_cell.angle_alpha   90.00
_cell.angle_beta   90.00
_cell.angle_gamma   90.00
#
_symmetry.space_group_name_H-M   'P 1'
#
loop_
_entity.id
_entity.type
_entity.pdbx_description
1 polymer ?
#
loop_
_entity_poly.entity_id
_entity_poly.type
_entity_poly.pdbx_seq_one_letter_code
_entity_poly.pdbx_strand_id
1 'polypeptide(L)' 'MHRKTERSYKALEARKNRVSQLEKVYMDMAMQKELQKNGRKRKLREDEIVNPTNRPVYKWFAERKR' A
#
# COMPACT_ATOMS: atom_id res chain seq x y z
N MET A 1 -23.51 29.51 -14.39
CA MET A 1 -22.40 28.64 -14.86
C MET A 1 -21.43 28.28 -13.73
N HIS A 2 -20.90 29.25 -12.97
CA HIS A 2 -19.87 29.04 -11.94
C HIS A 2 -20.17 27.95 -10.88
N ARG A 3 -21.38 27.95 -10.30
CA ARG A 3 -21.79 26.96 -9.27
C ARG A 3 -21.78 25.50 -9.76
N LYS A 4 -22.07 25.27 -11.05
CA LYS A 4 -22.05 23.90 -11.63
C LYS A 4 -20.60 23.42 -11.78
N THR A 5 -19.71 24.33 -12.18
CA THR A 5 -18.26 24.10 -12.31
C THR A 5 -17.61 23.81 -10.96
N GLU A 6 -17.89 24.60 -9.93
CA GLU A 6 -17.37 24.36 -8.57
C GLU A 6 -17.82 23.01 -8.00
N ARG A 7 -19.09 22.64 -8.22
CA ARG A 7 -19.61 21.32 -7.83
C ARG A 7 -18.90 20.18 -8.56
N SER A 8 -18.62 20.37 -9.85
CA SER A 8 -17.86 19.40 -10.65
C SER A 8 -16.43 19.22 -10.10
N TYR A 9 -15.71 20.31 -9.81
CA TYR A 9 -14.37 20.24 -9.23
C TYR A 9 -14.37 19.57 -7.85
N LYS A 10 -15.32 19.92 -6.96
CA LYS A 10 -15.44 19.25 -5.66
C LYS A 10 -15.72 17.75 -5.79
N ALA A 11 -16.57 17.37 -6.74
CA ALA A 11 -16.86 15.96 -7.02
C ALA A 11 -15.63 15.22 -7.58
N LEU A 12 -14.83 15.87 -8.42
CA LEU A 12 -13.59 15.31 -8.95
C LEU A 12 -12.57 15.09 -7.82
N GLU A 13 -12.35 16.08 -6.96
CA GLU A 13 -11.42 15.94 -5.84
C GLU A 13 -11.88 14.86 -4.85
N ALA A 14 -13.18 14.78 -4.56
CA ALA A 14 -13.73 13.68 -3.75
C ALA A 14 -13.47 12.30 -4.37
N ARG A 15 -13.59 12.17 -5.70
CA ARG A 15 -13.28 10.91 -6.41
C ARG A 15 -11.79 10.57 -6.33
N LYS A 16 -10.90 11.53 -6.55
CA LYS A 16 -9.45 11.34 -6.42
C LYS A 16 -9.06 10.89 -5.01
N ASN A 17 -9.58 11.57 -3.99
CA ASN A 17 -9.34 11.22 -2.59
C ASN A 17 -9.81 9.80 -2.28
N ARG A 18 -11.01 9.43 -2.76
CA ARG A 18 -11.54 8.07 -2.57
C ARG A 18 -10.67 7.01 -3.26
N VAL A 19 -10.20 7.27 -4.48
CA VAL A 19 -9.29 6.34 -5.19
C VAL A 19 -8.01 6.16 -4.39
N SER A 20 -7.38 7.25 -3.94
CA SER A 20 -6.16 7.16 -3.13
C SER A 20 -6.35 6.39 -1.81
N GLN A 21 -7.50 6.55 -1.15
CA GLN A 21 -7.84 5.77 0.05
C GLN A 21 -8.01 4.27 -0.27
N LEU A 22 -8.69 3.95 -1.37
CA LEU A 22 -8.88 2.56 -1.79
C LEU A 22 -7.55 1.90 -2.21
N GLU A 23 -6.67 2.62 -2.89
CA GLU A 23 -5.33 2.15 -3.22
C GLU A 23 -4.53 1.83 -1.95
N LYS A 24 -4.57 2.69 -0.93
CA LYS A 24 -3.92 2.42 0.36
C LYS A 24 -4.44 1.14 1.00
N VAL A 25 -5.76 0.97 1.08
CA VAL A 25 -6.39 -0.22 1.67
C VAL A 25 -6.06 -1.48 0.86
N TYR A 26 -6.11 -1.39 -0.46
CA TYR A 26 -5.74 -2.50 -1.34
C TYR A 26 -4.28 -2.91 -1.15
N MET A 27 -3.37 -1.95 -1.10
CA MET A 27 -1.94 -2.22 -0.88
C MET A 27 -1.70 -2.89 0.47
N ASP A 28 -2.38 -2.43 1.52
CA ASP A 28 -2.27 -3.02 2.87
C ASP A 28 -2.82 -4.46 2.88
N MET A 29 -3.99 -4.70 2.26
CA MET A 29 -4.56 -6.05 2.13
C MET A 29 -3.68 -6.98 1.27
N ALA A 30 -3.14 -6.49 0.16
CA ALA A 30 -2.27 -7.26 -0.73
C ALA A 30 -0.99 -7.68 0.00
N MET A 31 -0.37 -6.77 0.75
CA MET A 31 0.79 -7.06 1.59
C MET A 31 0.45 -8.11 2.65
N GLN A 32 -0.69 -7.97 3.35
CA GLN A 32 -1.11 -8.94 4.37
C GLN A 32 -1.33 -10.34 3.76
N LYS A 33 -1.96 -10.42 2.58
CA LYS A 33 -2.12 -11.68 1.85
C LYS A 33 -0.78 -12.29 1.45
N GLU A 34 0.17 -11.49 0.99
CA GLU A 34 1.52 -11.95 0.66
C GLU A 34 2.22 -12.53 1.90
N LEU A 35 2.10 -11.86 3.04
CA LEU A 35 2.64 -12.33 4.32
C LEU A 35 1.97 -13.61 4.84
N GLN A 36 0.79 -13.97 4.37
CA GLN A 36 0.15 -15.25 4.74
C GLN A 36 0.64 -16.43 3.89
N LYS A 37 1.34 -16.18 2.76
CA LYS A 37 1.85 -17.26 1.92
C LYS A 37 2.95 -18.06 2.61
N ASN A 38 3.08 -19.31 2.15
CA ASN A 38 4.12 -20.23 2.58
C ASN A 38 5.50 -19.76 2.11
N GLY A 39 6.52 -20.11 2.89
CA GLY A 39 7.93 -19.74 2.65
C GLY A 39 8.54 -19.09 3.89
N ARG A 40 9.85 -19.28 4.06
CA ARG A 40 10.54 -18.68 5.19
C ARG A 40 10.74 -17.18 4.95
N LYS A 41 10.33 -16.35 5.89
CA LYS A 41 10.53 -14.89 5.88
C LYS A 41 10.89 -14.37 7.26
N ARG A 42 11.60 -13.24 7.31
CA ARG A 42 11.84 -12.50 8.56
C ARG A 42 11.53 -11.01 8.42
N LYS A 43 11.17 -10.37 9.52
CA LYS A 43 11.07 -8.91 9.61
C LYS A 43 12.50 -8.32 9.57
N LEU A 44 12.67 -7.25 8.80
CA LEU A 44 13.91 -6.48 8.76
C LEU A 44 13.99 -5.56 9.98
N ARG A 45 15.21 -5.35 10.46
CA ARG A 45 15.50 -4.34 11.48
C ARG A 45 15.64 -2.96 10.82
N GLU A 46 15.60 -1.91 11.63
CA GLU A 46 15.66 -0.53 11.15
C GLU A 46 16.97 -0.21 10.42
N ASP A 47 18.09 -0.77 10.86
CA ASP A 47 19.42 -0.63 10.26
C ASP A 47 19.52 -1.29 8.87
N GLU A 48 18.66 -2.27 8.58
CA GLU A 48 18.64 -2.99 7.31
C GLU A 48 17.74 -2.31 6.25
N ILE A 49 16.99 -1.27 6.63
CA ILE A 49 16.02 -0.58 5.78
C ILE A 49 16.71 0.60 5.06
N VAL A 50 16.94 0.44 3.76
CA VAL A 50 17.59 1.48 2.92
C VAL A 50 16.68 2.70 2.70
N ASN A 51 15.37 2.48 2.54
CA ASN A 51 14.39 3.55 2.40
C ASN A 51 13.53 3.62 3.67
N PRO A 52 13.71 4.64 4.52
CA PRO A 52 12.98 4.74 5.79
C PRO A 52 11.48 4.60 5.58
N THR A 53 10.86 3.73 6.37
CA THR A 53 9.42 3.53 6.34
C THR A 53 8.90 3.32 7.75
N ASN A 54 7.70 3.86 8.02
CA ASN A 54 7.02 3.69 9.30
C ASN A 54 6.33 2.32 9.42
N ARG A 55 6.47 1.46 8.40
CA ARG A 55 5.78 0.18 8.29
C ARG A 55 6.79 -0.98 8.37
N PRO A 56 6.42 -2.12 8.97
CA PRO A 56 7.30 -3.27 9.04
C PRO A 56 7.60 -3.83 7.64
N VAL A 57 8.88 -4.04 7.34
CA VAL A 57 9.35 -4.65 6.09
C VAL A 57 9.76 -6.10 6.33
N TYR A 58 9.46 -6.98 5.39
CA TYR A 58 9.79 -8.40 5.47
C TYR A 58 10.63 -8.82 4.27
N LYS A 59 11.61 -9.69 4.50
CA LYS A 59 12.44 -10.30 3.45
C LYS A 59 12.21 -11.81 3.45
N TRP A 60 11.94 -12.35 2.27
CA TRP A 60 11.86 -13.79 2.04
C TRP A 60 13.26 -14.38 1.92
N PHE A 61 13.45 -15.59 2.45
CA PHE A 61 14.65 -16.36 2.19
C PHE A 61 14.65 -16.82 0.72
N ALA A 62 15.84 -16.97 0.15
CA ALA A 62 16.01 -17.50 -1.21
C ALA A 62 15.75 -19.01 -1.23
N GLU A 63 14.49 -19.40 -1.08
CA GLU A 63 14.01 -20.78 -1.22
C GLU A 63 13.37 -20.94 -2.60
N ARG A 64 13.72 -22.01 -3.33
CA ARG A 64 13.05 -22.32 -4.59
C ARG A 64 11.64 -22.84 -4.28
N LYS A 65 10.64 -22.31 -4.98
CA LYS A 65 9.30 -22.90 -4.99
C LYS A 65 9.43 -24.30 -5.60
N ARG A 66 8.98 -25.30 -4.86
CA ARG A 66 8.95 -26.69 -5.30
C ARG A 66 7.63 -26.99 -5.99
#